data_AF-A0A2U9IPD4-F1
#
_entry.id   AF-A0A2U9IPD4-F1
#
_cell.length_a   1.000
_cell.length_b   1.000
_cell.length_c   1.000
_cell.angle_alpha   90.00
_cell.angle_beta   90.00
_cell.angle_gamma   90.00
#
_symmetry.space_group_name_H-M   'P 1'
#
loop_
_entity.id
_entity.type
_entity.pdbx_description
1 polymer ?
#
loop_
_entity_poly.entity_id
_entity_poly.type
_entity_poly.pdbx_seq_one_letter_code
_entity_poly.pdbx_strand_id
1 'polypeptide(L)'
;MNLFLLLDIIFLIVDIFISIWNSYNSGKIAGYRRTLGRVFYVLGGFLPMSYVFIIVITFILSYFGYVSFSSALFLLAGSYLFFGFAIIIWGVIATYYSFVSTVKNRSWLSGFITVYDAFATIFDAWDYITSFFSNVRAARKAIDSSDFSIIDVVIIIVTGLAVGFLVSYAAFKEGLKSVRTRSWYNF
;
A
#
# COMPACT_ATOMS: atom_id res chain seq x y z
N MET A 1 -3.76 10.55 -24.99
CA MET A 1 -3.56 10.06 -23.61
C MET A 1 -2.63 8.86 -23.71
N ASN A 2 -1.42 8.94 -23.14
CA ASN A 2 -0.37 7.93 -23.33
C ASN A 2 -0.76 6.60 -22.66
N LEU A 3 -0.52 5.47 -23.36
CA LEU A 3 -0.80 4.11 -22.87
C LEU A 3 -0.28 3.85 -21.45
N PHE A 4 0.90 4.38 -21.13
CA PHE A 4 1.52 4.29 -19.80
C PHE A 4 0.65 4.89 -18.69
N LEU A 5 0.07 6.06 -18.92
CA LEU A 5 -0.77 6.73 -17.92
C LEU A 5 -2.08 5.96 -17.67
N LEU A 6 -2.61 5.28 -18.69
CA LEU A 6 -3.77 4.40 -18.53
C LEU A 6 -3.41 3.18 -17.67
N LEU A 7 -2.24 2.58 -17.89
CA LEU A 7 -1.76 1.45 -17.11
C LEU A 7 -1.50 1.84 -15.65
N ASP A 8 -0.90 2.99 -15.39
CA ASP A 8 -0.66 3.49 -14.03
C ASP A 8 -1.97 3.66 -13.25
N ILE A 9 -3.01 4.20 -13.89
CA ILE A 9 -4.35 4.33 -13.28
C ILE A 9 -4.93 2.95 -12.95
N ILE A 10 -4.79 1.98 -13.86
CA ILE A 10 -5.27 0.61 -13.63
C ILE A 10 -4.54 -0.02 -12.43
N PHE A 11 -3.22 0.15 -12.34
CA PHE A 11 -2.43 -0.35 -11.20
C PHE A 11 -2.87 0.29 -9.88
N LEU A 12 -3.06 1.62 -9.83
CA LEU A 12 -3.55 2.28 -8.61
C LEU A 12 -4.93 1.78 -8.17
N ILE A 13 -5.83 1.49 -9.12
CA ILE A 13 -7.14 0.91 -8.81
C ILE A 13 -6.99 -0.49 -8.23
N VAL A 14 -6.15 -1.33 -8.84
CA VAL A 14 -5.86 -2.68 -8.35
C VAL A 14 -5.27 -2.63 -6.94
N ASP A 15 -4.34 -1.72 -6.68
CA ASP A 15 -3.71 -1.54 -5.36
C ASP A 15 -4.72 -1.16 -4.29
N ILE A 16 -5.72 -0.34 -4.62
CA ILE A 16 -6.84 -0.03 -3.73
C ILE A 16 -7.62 -1.30 -3.36
N PHE A 17 -8.00 -2.09 -4.35
CA PHE A 17 -8.76 -3.33 -4.11
C PHE A 17 -7.95 -4.34 -3.27
N ILE A 18 -6.67 -4.50 -3.57
CA ILE A 18 -5.76 -5.37 -2.81
C ILE A 18 -5.62 -4.87 -1.37
N SER A 19 -5.43 -3.57 -1.16
CA SER A 19 -5.30 -2.96 0.17
C SER A 19 -6.57 -3.13 1.01
N ILE A 20 -7.75 -2.99 0.39
CA ILE A 20 -9.05 -3.25 1.03
C ILE A 20 -9.18 -4.72 1.41
N TRP A 21 -8.85 -5.63 0.48
CA TRP A 21 -8.89 -7.08 0.70
C TRP A 21 -7.97 -7.51 1.84
N ASN A 22 -6.73 -7.02 1.84
CA ASN A 22 -5.74 -7.27 2.87
C ASN A 22 -6.20 -6.72 4.23
N SER A 23 -6.78 -5.52 4.25
CA SER A 23 -7.34 -4.93 5.48
C SER A 23 -8.46 -5.79 6.05
N TYR A 24 -9.38 -6.25 5.20
CA TYR A 24 -10.49 -7.12 5.60
C TYR A 24 -9.99 -8.48 6.13
N ASN A 25 -9.05 -9.13 5.44
CA ASN A 25 -8.47 -10.39 5.91
C ASN A 25 -7.66 -10.22 7.21
N SER A 26 -6.94 -9.11 7.34
CA SER A 26 -6.25 -8.74 8.58
C SER A 26 -7.22 -8.58 9.76
N GLY A 27 -8.42 -8.04 9.49
CA GLY A 27 -9.53 -7.97 10.45
C GLY A 27 -9.99 -9.35 10.92
N LYS A 28 -10.13 -10.30 10.00
CA LYS A 28 -10.45 -11.69 10.34
C LYS A 28 -9.35 -12.32 11.20
N ILE A 29 -8.09 -12.16 10.81
CA ILE A 29 -6.94 -12.67 11.56
C ILE A 29 -6.89 -12.06 12.96
N ALA A 30 -7.16 -10.76 13.10
CA ALA A 30 -7.19 -10.07 14.40
C ALA A 30 -8.28 -10.63 15.34
N GLY A 31 -9.35 -11.22 14.80
CA GLY A 31 -10.37 -11.92 15.58
C GLY A 31 -9.82 -13.13 16.35
N TYR A 32 -8.82 -13.82 15.80
CA TYR A 32 -8.19 -15.00 16.41
C TYR A 32 -6.82 -14.68 17.05
N ARG A 33 -6.06 -13.79 16.43
CA ARG A 33 -4.70 -13.37 16.83
C ARG A 33 -4.56 -11.87 16.67
N ARG A 34 -4.94 -11.13 17.71
CA ARG A 34 -5.06 -9.66 17.70
C ARG A 34 -3.81 -8.94 17.21
N THR A 35 -2.63 -9.28 17.73
CA THR A 35 -1.37 -8.61 17.38
C THR A 35 -1.00 -8.86 15.92
N LEU A 36 -1.10 -10.11 15.47
CA LEU A 36 -0.76 -10.50 14.10
C LEU A 36 -1.66 -9.79 13.07
N GLY A 37 -2.98 -9.79 13.32
CA GLY A 37 -3.92 -9.11 12.43
C GLY A 37 -3.71 -7.59 12.40
N ARG A 38 -3.26 -6.97 13.49
CA ARG A 38 -2.90 -5.54 13.48
C ARG A 38 -1.63 -5.26 12.67
N VAL A 39 -0.62 -6.12 12.77
CA VAL A 39 0.61 -5.96 11.96
C VAL A 39 0.28 -6.08 10.48
N PHE A 40 -0.55 -7.05 10.09
CA PHE A 40 -0.95 -7.21 8.68
C PHE A 40 -1.84 -6.08 8.20
N TYR A 41 -2.70 -5.57 9.08
CA TYR A 41 -3.47 -4.38 8.77
C TYR A 41 -2.56 -3.19 8.47
N VAL A 42 -1.56 -2.93 9.31
CA VAL A 42 -0.65 -1.79 9.12
C VAL A 42 0.16 -1.95 7.83
N LEU A 43 0.82 -3.10 7.66
CA LEU A 43 1.79 -3.31 6.57
C LEU A 43 1.12 -3.60 5.22
N GLY A 44 0.04 -4.35 5.20
CA GLY A 44 -0.63 -4.81 3.98
C GLY A 44 -1.91 -4.08 3.61
N GLY A 45 -2.45 -3.28 4.53
CA GLY A 45 -3.70 -2.55 4.35
C GLY A 45 -3.49 -1.03 4.40
N PHE A 46 -3.17 -0.52 5.59
CA PHE A 46 -3.09 0.91 5.86
C PHE A 46 -1.97 1.61 5.09
N LEU A 47 -0.73 1.10 5.15
CA LEU A 47 0.40 1.75 4.48
C LEU A 47 0.24 1.74 2.95
N PRO A 48 -0.11 0.61 2.28
CA PRO A 48 -0.37 0.60 0.84
C PRO A 48 -1.55 1.50 0.44
N MET A 49 -2.65 1.51 1.22
CA MET A 49 -3.78 2.39 0.93
C MET A 49 -3.40 3.87 1.05
N SER A 50 -2.60 4.22 2.05
CA SER A 50 -2.13 5.60 2.26
C SER A 50 -1.19 6.05 1.15
N TYR A 51 -0.29 5.16 0.71
CA TYR A 51 0.57 5.40 -0.45
C TYR A 51 -0.24 5.78 -1.70
N VAL A 52 -1.27 4.99 -2.02
CA VAL A 52 -2.13 5.27 -3.18
C VAL A 52 -2.83 6.62 -3.05
N PHE A 53 -3.41 6.94 -1.88
CA PHE A 53 -4.08 8.22 -1.71
C PHE A 53 -3.13 9.41 -1.75
N ILE A 54 -1.92 9.29 -1.21
CA ILE A 54 -0.91 10.35 -1.31
C ILE A 54 -0.58 10.61 -2.79
N ILE A 55 -0.39 9.57 -3.60
CA ILE A 55 -0.15 9.69 -5.03
C ILE A 55 -1.34 10.35 -5.73
N VAL A 56 -2.56 9.85 -5.51
CA VAL A 56 -3.78 10.36 -6.15
C VAL A 56 -4.01 11.83 -5.81
N ILE A 57 -3.89 12.21 -4.53
CA ILE A 57 -4.05 13.61 -4.09
C ILE A 57 -2.97 14.48 -4.71
N THR A 58 -1.71 14.02 -4.71
CA THR A 58 -0.60 14.76 -5.34
C THR A 58 -0.89 15.01 -6.81
N PHE A 59 -1.26 13.99 -7.58
CA PHE A 59 -1.58 14.12 -9.00
C PHE A 59 -2.72 15.10 -9.25
N ILE A 60 -3.81 15.00 -8.50
CA ILE A 60 -4.98 15.88 -8.65
C ILE A 60 -4.57 17.33 -8.37
N LEU A 61 -3.91 17.59 -7.26
CA LEU A 61 -3.56 18.95 -6.85
C LEU A 61 -2.50 19.58 -7.77
N SER A 62 -1.51 18.79 -8.21
CA SER A 62 -0.53 19.24 -9.21
C SER A 62 -1.17 19.51 -10.56
N TYR A 63 -2.14 18.70 -11.01
CA TYR A 63 -2.87 18.92 -12.25
C TYR A 63 -3.62 20.27 -12.26
N PHE A 64 -4.19 20.64 -11.12
CA PHE A 64 -4.86 21.93 -10.94
C PHE A 64 -3.91 23.09 -10.60
N GLY A 65 -2.60 22.85 -10.48
CA GLY A 65 -1.61 23.88 -10.16
C GLY A 65 -1.62 24.35 -8.71
N TYR A 66 -2.26 23.61 -7.80
CA TYR A 66 -2.27 23.92 -6.36
C TYR A 66 -0.99 23.51 -5.64
N VAL A 67 -0.18 22.65 -6.26
CA VAL A 67 1.06 22.13 -5.69
C VAL A 67 2.18 22.36 -6.70
N SER A 68 3.29 22.94 -6.24
CA SER A 68 4.45 23.19 -7.09
C SER A 68 5.06 21.89 -7.63
N PHE A 69 5.78 21.99 -8.75
CA PHE A 69 6.41 20.83 -9.36
C PHE A 69 7.40 20.15 -8.40
N SER A 70 8.18 20.94 -7.67
CA SER A 70 9.15 20.41 -6.71
C SER A 70 8.48 19.70 -5.54
N SER A 71 7.38 20.26 -5.00
CA SER A 71 6.63 19.61 -3.92
C SER A 71 6.00 18.29 -4.39
N ALA A 72 5.47 18.25 -5.61
CA ALA A 72 4.94 17.04 -6.21
C ALA A 72 6.02 15.97 -6.44
N LEU A 73 7.18 16.36 -6.96
CA LEU A 73 8.31 15.47 -7.18
C LEU A 73 8.82 14.90 -5.85
N PHE A 74 8.89 15.73 -4.80
CA PHE A 74 9.23 15.28 -3.45
C PHE A 74 8.21 14.28 -2.92
N LEU A 75 6.91 14.56 -3.06
CA LEU A 75 5.85 13.66 -2.60
C LEU A 75 5.90 12.31 -3.29
N LEU A 76 6.10 12.27 -4.61
CA LEU A 76 6.20 11.01 -5.36
C LEU A 76 7.46 10.23 -4.98
N ALA A 77 8.63 10.87 -5.05
CA ALA A 77 9.91 10.21 -4.73
C ALA A 77 10.00 9.81 -3.25
N GLY A 78 9.58 10.68 -2.34
CA GLY A 78 9.55 10.43 -0.90
C GLY A 78 8.55 9.33 -0.52
N SER A 79 7.36 9.33 -1.15
CA SER A 79 6.38 8.25 -0.93
C SER A 79 6.92 6.91 -1.42
N TYR A 80 7.58 6.88 -2.58
CA TYR A 80 8.23 5.66 -3.07
C TYR A 80 9.28 5.14 -2.07
N LEU A 81 10.15 6.02 -1.55
CA LEU A 81 11.19 5.63 -0.58
C LEU A 81 10.59 5.08 0.72
N PHE A 82 9.56 5.72 1.27
CA PHE A 82 8.99 5.29 2.55
C PHE A 82 8.08 4.07 2.41
N PHE A 83 7.14 4.10 1.46
CA PHE A 83 6.13 3.06 1.29
C PHE A 83 6.64 1.87 0.48
N GLY A 84 7.60 2.05 -0.44
CA GLY A 84 8.18 0.96 -1.22
C GLY A 84 8.81 -0.11 -0.32
N PHE A 85 9.51 0.29 0.74
CA PHE A 85 10.02 -0.64 1.73
C PHE A 85 8.92 -1.40 2.49
N ALA A 86 7.83 -0.71 2.84
CA ALA A 86 6.68 -1.33 3.51
C ALA A 86 5.98 -2.35 2.61
N ILE A 87 5.85 -2.06 1.31
CA ILE A 87 5.29 -2.96 0.29
C ILE A 87 6.15 -4.22 0.17
N ILE A 88 7.49 -4.09 0.14
CA ILE A 88 8.40 -5.24 0.10
C ILE A 88 8.25 -6.12 1.35
N ILE A 89 8.25 -5.52 2.56
CA ILE A 89 8.05 -6.27 3.80
C ILE A 89 6.72 -7.02 3.76
N TRP A 90 5.65 -6.35 3.30
CA TRP A 90 4.35 -6.97 3.14
C TRP A 90 4.37 -8.13 2.13
N GLY A 91 5.02 -7.95 0.98
CA GLY A 91 5.17 -9.00 -0.04
C GLY A 91 5.85 -10.26 0.52
N VAL A 92 6.91 -10.10 1.33
CA VAL A 92 7.57 -11.22 2.02
C VAL A 92 6.60 -11.92 2.97
N ILE A 93 5.82 -11.17 3.74
CA ILE A 93 4.82 -11.72 4.66
C ILE A 93 3.74 -12.47 3.87
N ALA A 94 3.18 -11.88 2.82
CA ALA A 94 2.15 -12.49 1.98
C ALA A 94 2.65 -13.81 1.38
N THR A 95 3.86 -13.81 0.82
CA THR A 95 4.53 -14.99 0.25
C THR A 95 4.68 -16.11 1.30
N TYR A 96 5.10 -15.78 2.52
CA TYR A 96 5.21 -16.77 3.59
C TYR A 96 3.85 -17.40 3.95
N TYR A 97 2.79 -16.61 4.04
CA TYR A 97 1.46 -17.11 4.41
C TYR A 97 0.82 -17.91 3.29
N SER A 98 0.96 -17.49 2.03
CA SER A 98 0.50 -18.27 0.89
C SER A 98 1.24 -19.61 0.83
N PHE A 99 2.56 -19.63 1.07
CA PHE A 99 3.35 -20.87 1.15
C PHE A 99 2.85 -21.81 2.25
N VAL A 100 2.65 -21.31 3.48
CA VAL A 100 2.12 -22.10 4.59
C VAL A 100 0.73 -22.66 4.29
N SER A 101 -0.13 -21.88 3.62
CA SER A 101 -1.45 -22.34 3.17
C SER A 101 -1.34 -23.47 2.14
N THR A 102 -0.43 -23.34 1.17
CA THR A 102 -0.16 -24.37 0.15
C THR A 102 0.29 -25.67 0.78
N VAL A 103 1.25 -25.62 1.70
CA VAL A 103 1.79 -26.82 2.36
C VAL A 103 0.73 -27.50 3.24
N LYS A 104 -0.06 -26.73 3.99
CA LYS A 104 -1.05 -27.28 4.94
C LYS A 104 -2.34 -27.75 4.26
N ASN A 105 -2.85 -27.00 3.29
CA ASN A 105 -4.14 -27.28 2.65
C ASN A 105 -4.01 -28.04 1.33
N ARG A 106 -2.78 -28.31 0.84
CA ARG A 106 -2.49 -28.95 -0.45
C ARG A 106 -3.26 -28.34 -1.63
N SER A 107 -3.54 -27.04 -1.55
CA SER A 107 -4.30 -26.34 -2.59
C SER A 107 -3.36 -25.83 -3.67
N TRP A 108 -3.51 -26.32 -4.90
CA TRP A 108 -2.74 -25.86 -6.05
C TRP A 108 -2.94 -24.36 -6.34
N LEU A 109 -4.14 -23.82 -6.11
CA LEU A 109 -4.40 -22.39 -6.24
C LEU A 109 -3.56 -21.56 -5.25
N SER A 110 -3.39 -22.03 -4.02
CA SER A 110 -2.47 -21.37 -3.07
C SER A 110 -1.02 -21.42 -3.56
N GLY A 111 -0.62 -22.51 -4.23
CA GLY A 111 0.72 -22.64 -4.81
C GLY A 111 1.00 -21.64 -5.92
N PHE A 112 0.05 -21.42 -6.84
CA PHE A 112 0.16 -20.39 -7.87
C PHE A 112 0.23 -18.98 -7.26
N ILE A 113 -0.59 -18.70 -6.24
CA ILE A 113 -0.56 -17.43 -5.52
C ILE A 113 0.81 -17.22 -4.85
N THR A 114 1.40 -18.25 -4.22
CA THR A 114 2.75 -18.16 -3.65
C THR A 114 3.81 -17.80 -4.68
N VAL A 115 3.78 -18.42 -5.86
CA VAL A 115 4.75 -18.12 -6.92
C VAL A 115 4.59 -16.68 -7.42
N TYR A 116 3.34 -16.24 -7.61
CA TYR A 116 3.05 -14.87 -8.01
C TYR A 116 3.51 -13.86 -6.95
N ASP A 117 3.14 -14.06 -5.68
CA ASP A 117 3.53 -13.18 -4.57
C ASP A 117 5.06 -13.11 -4.44
N ALA A 118 5.74 -14.24 -4.58
CA ALA A 118 7.21 -14.30 -4.54
C ALA A 118 7.83 -13.52 -5.71
N PHE A 119 7.32 -13.70 -6.93
CA PHE A 119 7.79 -12.98 -8.10
C PHE A 119 7.54 -11.47 -7.99
N ALA A 120 6.34 -11.08 -7.58
CA ALA A 120 5.97 -9.68 -7.35
C ALA A 120 6.88 -9.05 -6.30
N THR A 121 7.09 -9.72 -5.16
CA THR A 121 7.98 -9.24 -4.10
C THR A 121 9.42 -9.05 -4.58
N ILE A 122 9.94 -9.98 -5.39
CA ILE A 122 11.28 -9.86 -5.98
C ILE A 122 11.35 -8.68 -6.96
N PHE A 123 10.34 -8.53 -7.80
CA PHE A 123 10.27 -7.44 -8.77
C PHE A 123 10.17 -6.07 -8.07
N ASP A 124 9.30 -5.94 -7.07
CA ASP A 124 9.15 -4.73 -6.26
C ASP A 124 10.45 -4.39 -5.51
N ALA A 125 11.11 -5.41 -4.96
CA ALA A 125 12.41 -5.22 -4.31
C ALA A 125 13.50 -4.80 -5.29
N TRP A 126 13.52 -5.39 -6.48
CA TRP A 126 14.44 -5.01 -7.55
C TRP A 126 14.23 -3.58 -8.01
N ASP A 127 13.00 -3.20 -8.34
CA ASP A 127 12.65 -1.84 -8.73
C ASP A 127 13.04 -0.85 -7.62
N TYR A 128 12.66 -1.14 -6.38
CA TYR A 128 13.02 -0.32 -5.22
C TYR A 128 14.52 -0.10 -5.09
N ILE A 129 15.33 -1.16 -5.18
CA ILE A 129 16.80 -1.07 -5.07
C ILE A 129 17.38 -0.27 -6.23
N THR A 130 16.97 -0.56 -7.47
CA THR A 130 17.51 0.11 -8.67
C THR A 130 17.12 1.59 -8.74
N SER A 131 15.93 1.94 -8.26
CA SER A 131 15.40 3.30 -8.28
C SER A 131 15.72 4.10 -7.01
N PHE A 132 16.21 3.45 -5.94
CA PHE A 132 16.43 4.08 -4.62
C PHE A 132 17.26 5.36 -4.68
N PHE A 133 18.49 5.29 -5.21
CA PHE A 133 19.38 6.46 -5.24
C PHE A 133 18.89 7.55 -6.19
N SER A 134 18.17 7.17 -7.26
CA SER A 134 17.53 8.12 -8.16
C SER A 134 16.45 8.92 -7.41
N ASN A 135 15.59 8.22 -6.68
CA ASN A 135 14.52 8.83 -5.87
C ASN A 135 15.07 9.67 -4.71
N VAL A 136 16.15 9.23 -4.04
CA VAL A 136 16.84 10.05 -3.02
C VAL A 136 17.36 11.36 -3.64
N ARG A 137 17.99 11.29 -4.82
CA ARG A 137 18.50 12.48 -5.50
C ARG A 137 17.38 13.39 -5.96
N ALA A 138 16.28 12.83 -6.47
CA ALA A 138 15.09 13.57 -6.87
C ALA A 138 14.46 14.31 -5.68
N ALA A 139 14.23 13.61 -4.56
CA ALA A 139 13.70 14.19 -3.33
C ALA A 139 14.60 15.33 -2.79
N ARG A 140 15.92 15.12 -2.78
CA ARG A 140 16.87 16.16 -2.36
C ARG A 140 16.81 17.39 -3.27
N LYS A 141 16.86 17.18 -4.59
CA LYS A 141 16.80 18.28 -5.57
C LYS A 141 15.49 19.06 -5.46
N ALA A 142 14.38 18.38 -5.16
CA ALA A 142 13.11 19.04 -4.93
C ALA A 142 13.13 19.93 -3.68
N ILE A 143 13.70 19.46 -2.56
CA ILE A 143 13.83 20.27 -1.33
C ILE A 143 14.69 21.52 -1.58
N ASP A 144 15.76 21.38 -2.35
CA ASP A 144 16.69 22.48 -2.65
C ASP A 144 16.09 23.52 -3.64
N SER A 145 14.88 23.29 -4.16
CA SER A 145 14.22 24.18 -5.12
C SER A 145 13.49 25.33 -4.43
N SER A 146 13.48 26.50 -5.07
CA SER A 146 12.86 27.72 -4.54
C SER A 146 11.33 27.68 -4.47
N ASP A 147 10.69 26.80 -5.24
CA ASP A 147 9.24 26.62 -5.28
C ASP A 147 8.75 25.50 -4.33
N PHE A 148 9.63 24.90 -3.54
CA PHE A 148 9.27 23.85 -2.59
C PHE A 148 8.47 24.38 -1.40
N SER A 149 7.35 23.73 -1.08
CA SER A 149 6.51 24.05 0.07
C SER A 149 6.40 22.83 0.99
N ILE A 150 7.04 22.90 2.16
CA ILE A 150 6.92 21.86 3.18
C ILE A 150 5.48 21.76 3.71
N ILE A 151 4.73 22.86 3.71
CA ILE A 151 3.35 22.91 4.18
C ILE A 151 2.47 22.05 3.25
N ASP A 152 2.61 22.21 1.93
CA ASP A 152 1.85 21.44 0.94
C ASP A 152 2.12 19.94 1.11
N VAL A 153 3.40 19.58 1.26
CA VAL A 153 3.84 18.20 1.50
C VAL A 153 3.19 17.61 2.75
N VAL A 154 3.26 18.31 3.88
CA VAL A 154 2.68 17.84 5.15
C VAL A 154 1.16 17.68 5.04
N ILE A 155 0.46 18.66 4.45
CA ILE A 155 -0.99 18.61 4.25
C ILE A 155 -1.38 17.38 3.42
N ILE A 156 -0.66 17.12 2.33
CA ILE A 156 -0.96 15.99 1.45
C ILE A 156 -0.69 14.66 2.14
N ILE A 157 0.43 14.52 2.85
CA ILE A 157 0.75 13.31 3.61
C ILE A 157 -0.31 13.05 4.68
N VAL A 158 -0.65 14.06 5.49
CA VAL A 158 -1.66 13.91 6.55
C VAL A 158 -3.02 13.55 5.98
N THR A 159 -3.44 14.22 4.90
CA THR A 159 -4.72 13.94 4.24
C THR A 159 -4.74 12.53 3.65
N GLY A 160 -3.69 12.13 2.95
CA GLY A 160 -3.57 10.80 2.37
C GLY A 160 -3.55 9.69 3.43
N LEU A 161 -2.82 9.89 4.53
CA LEU A 161 -2.84 8.98 5.69
C LEU A 161 -4.23 8.93 6.34
N ALA A 162 -4.92 10.05 6.50
CA ALA A 162 -6.25 10.08 7.10
C ALA A 162 -7.27 9.31 6.25
N VAL A 163 -7.31 9.56 4.94
CA VAL A 163 -8.22 8.85 4.02
C VAL A 163 -7.84 7.37 3.94
N GLY A 164 -6.55 7.06 3.81
CA GLY A 164 -6.03 5.70 3.81
C GLY A 164 -6.41 4.94 5.08
N PHE A 165 -6.31 5.58 6.25
CA PHE A 165 -6.78 5.02 7.52
C PHE A 165 -8.29 4.77 7.51
N LEU A 166 -9.11 5.76 7.13
CA LEU A 166 -10.57 5.62 7.14
C LEU A 166 -11.04 4.44 6.30
N VAL A 167 -10.54 4.32 5.06
CA VAL A 167 -10.96 3.26 4.14
C VAL A 167 -10.44 1.89 4.60
N SER A 168 -9.14 1.78 4.89
CA SER A 168 -8.55 0.51 5.32
C SER A 168 -9.12 0.04 6.66
N TYR A 169 -9.35 0.95 7.62
CA TYR A 169 -9.88 0.62 8.93
C TYR A 169 -11.34 0.19 8.87
N ALA A 170 -12.15 0.79 7.99
CA ALA A 170 -13.51 0.34 7.74
C ALA A 170 -13.53 -1.12 7.26
N ALA A 171 -12.71 -1.46 6.26
CA ALA A 171 -12.57 -2.82 5.76
C ALA A 171 -12.07 -3.79 6.85
N PHE A 172 -11.07 -3.38 7.65
CA PHE A 172 -10.58 -4.15 8.79
C PHE A 172 -11.68 -4.45 9.82
N LYS A 173 -12.51 -3.44 10.15
CA LYS A 173 -13.61 -3.58 11.11
C LYS A 173 -14.66 -4.56 10.59
N GLU A 174 -15.00 -4.52 9.31
CA GLU A 174 -15.92 -5.48 8.69
C GLU A 174 -15.34 -6.92 8.71
N GLY A 175 -14.04 -7.07 8.48
CA GLY A 175 -13.34 -8.33 8.64
C GLY A 175 -13.48 -8.91 10.05
N LEU A 176 -13.24 -8.08 11.06
CA LEU A 176 -13.34 -8.47 12.47
C LEU A 176 -14.76 -8.84 12.89
N LYS A 177 -15.77 -8.11 12.40
CA LYS A 177 -17.19 -8.43 12.64
C LYS A 177 -17.56 -9.79 12.06
N SER A 178 -17.11 -10.10 10.84
CA SER A 178 -17.46 -11.35 10.15
C SER A 178 -17.09 -12.62 10.92
N VAL A 179 -16.02 -12.56 11.72
CA VAL A 179 -15.60 -13.68 12.59
C VAL A 179 -16.50 -13.80 13.82
N ARG A 180 -16.90 -12.66 14.41
CA ARG A 180 -17.79 -12.66 15.58
C ARG A 180 -19.16 -13.21 15.22
N THR A 181 -19.80 -12.72 14.16
CA THR A 181 -21.11 -13.25 13.74
C THR A 181 -21.06 -14.74 13.45
N ARG A 182 -19.99 -15.25 12.83
CA ARG A 182 -19.82 -16.71 12.60
C ARG A 182 -19.70 -17.52 13.89
N SER A 183 -19.14 -16.95 14.95
CA SER A 183 -19.09 -17.59 16.27
C SER A 183 -20.46 -17.72 16.94
N TRP A 184 -21.42 -16.86 16.62
CA TRP A 184 -22.78 -16.92 17.18
C TRP A 184 -23.68 -17.96 16.49
N TYR A 185 -23.42 -18.30 15.23
CA TYR A 185 -24.18 -19.32 14.49
C TYR A 185 -23.71 -20.77 14.70
N ASN A 186 -22.61 -20.96 15.44
CA ASN A 186 -22.07 -22.29 15.78
C ASN A 186 -22.44 -22.72 17.22
N PHE A 187 -23.43 -22.07 17.84
CA PHE A 187 -24.05 -22.45 19.10
C PHE A 187 -25.53 -22.75 18.89
#